data_AF-A0A6A1WA28-F1
#
_entry.id   AF-A0A6A1WA28-F1
#
_cell.length_a   1.000
_cell.length_b   1.000
_cell.length_c   1.000
_cell.angle_alpha   90.00
_cell.angle_beta   90.00
_cell.angle_gamma   90.00
#
_symmetry.space_group_name_H-M   'P 1'
#
loop_
_entity.id
_entity.type
_entity.pdbx_description
1 polymer ?
#
loop_
_entity_poly.entity_id
_entity_poly.type
_entity_poly.pdbx_seq_one_letter_code
_entity_poly.pdbx_strand_id
1 'polypeptide(L)'
;MEFCPTCGNMLLYESADTGRPARFFCPTCPYVCYMESKVKIKKKQRLVKKDLEPVITDDDMKNASHTDASKSTEFWKNIGDNWSVIYFIEN
;
A
#
# COMPACT_ATOMS: atom_id res chain seq x y z
N MET A 1 2.69 -12.83 -12.91
CA MET A 1 2.21 -13.23 -14.26
C MET A 1 3.46 -13.67 -15.00
N GLU A 2 3.50 -14.91 -15.48
CA GLU A 2 4.70 -15.55 -16.03
C GLU A 2 4.56 -15.69 -17.56
N PHE A 3 5.63 -15.42 -18.31
CA PHE A 3 5.69 -15.56 -19.76
C PHE A 3 6.68 -16.65 -20.16
N CYS A 4 6.41 -17.35 -21.25
CA CYS A 4 7.31 -18.37 -21.75
C CYS A 4 8.56 -17.74 -22.39
N PRO A 5 9.76 -18.25 -22.09
CA PRO A 5 11.01 -17.74 -22.65
C PRO A 5 11.16 -17.99 -24.17
N THR A 6 10.43 -18.95 -24.73
CA THR A 6 10.53 -19.32 -26.15
C THR A 6 9.46 -18.64 -27.00
N CYS A 7 8.19 -18.76 -26.60
CA CYS A 7 7.03 -18.30 -27.38
C CYS A 7 6.63 -16.85 -27.03
N GLY A 8 7.12 -16.27 -25.92
CA GLY A 8 6.67 -14.97 -25.41
C GLY A 8 5.20 -14.94 -24.95
N ASN A 9 4.46 -16.05 -25.10
CA ASN A 9 3.07 -16.16 -24.70
C ASN A 9 2.93 -16.33 -23.18
N MET A 10 1.77 -15.89 -22.68
CA MET A 10 1.40 -16.03 -21.27
C MET A 10 1.26 -17.50 -20.89
N LEU A 11 1.93 -17.91 -19.82
CA LEU A 11 1.84 -19.27 -19.30
C LEU A 11 0.50 -19.47 -18.57
N LEU A 12 -0.13 -20.62 -18.83
CA LEU A 12 -1.35 -21.03 -18.15
C LEU A 12 -1.01 -21.90 -16.94
N TYR A 13 -1.80 -21.78 -15.88
CA TYR A 13 -1.64 -22.54 -14.65
C TYR A 13 -2.52 -23.80 -14.68
N GLU A 14 -1.91 -24.95 -14.42
CA GLU A 14 -2.61 -26.21 -14.18
C GLU A 14 -2.51 -26.56 -12.69
N SER A 15 -3.67 -26.81 -12.07
CA SER A 15 -3.75 -27.15 -10.65
C SER A 15 -3.08 -28.49 -10.35
N ALA A 16 -2.55 -28.60 -9.13
CA ALA A 16 -2.12 -29.88 -8.61
C ALA A 16 -3.36 -30.76 -8.33
N ASP A 17 -3.62 -31.72 -9.20
CA ASP A 17 -4.61 -32.79 -8.97
C ASP A 17 -3.98 -33.94 -8.17
N THR A 18 -4.79 -34.82 -7.58
CA THR A 18 -4.35 -35.90 -6.67
C THR A 18 -3.19 -36.72 -7.26
N GLY A 19 -1.96 -36.38 -6.86
CA GLY A 19 -0.73 -37.07 -7.26
C GLY A 19 0.15 -36.35 -8.29
N ARG A 20 -0.23 -35.19 -8.84
CA ARG A 20 0.61 -34.41 -9.78
C ARG A 20 0.93 -33.02 -9.23
N PRO A 21 2.18 -32.53 -9.37
CA PRO A 21 2.55 -31.18 -8.95
C PRO A 21 1.89 -30.14 -9.85
N ALA A 22 1.60 -28.96 -9.29
CA ALA A 22 1.13 -27.82 -10.06
C ALA A 22 2.19 -27.40 -11.08
N ARG A 23 1.77 -27.02 -12.29
CA ARG A 23 2.68 -26.65 -13.38
C ARG A 23 2.15 -25.52 -14.23
N PHE A 24 3.08 -24.80 -14.85
CA PHE A 24 2.80 -23.80 -15.87
C PHE A 24 3.12 -24.36 -17.25
N PHE A 25 2.26 -24.15 -18.24
CA PHE A 25 2.47 -24.60 -19.62
C PHE A 25 2.20 -23.48 -20.64
N CYS A 26 2.98 -23.43 -21.73
CA CYS A 26 2.67 -22.53 -22.87
C CYS A 26 1.60 -23.20 -23.75
N PRO A 27 0.53 -22.48 -24.16
CA PRO A 27 -0.48 -23.04 -25.06
C PRO A 27 0.04 -23.24 -26.49
N THR A 28 1.13 -22.56 -26.87
CA THR A 28 1.66 -22.57 -28.25
C THR A 28 2.99 -23.29 -28.42
N CYS A 29 3.66 -23.73 -27.36
CA CYS A 29 4.93 -24.46 -27.46
C CYS A 29 5.05 -25.48 -26.32
N PRO A 30 5.90 -26.53 -26.45
CA PRO A 30 6.00 -27.63 -25.49
C PRO A 30 6.73 -27.24 -24.17
N TYR A 31 6.87 -25.95 -23.89
CA TYR A 31 7.50 -25.45 -22.67
C TYR A 31 6.62 -25.74 -21.46
N VAL A 32 7.22 -26.39 -20.46
CA VAL A 32 6.60 -26.71 -19.17
C VAL A 32 7.53 -26.30 -18.04
N CYS A 33 6.99 -25.60 -17.05
CA CYS A 33 7.70 -25.22 -15.84
C CYS A 33 6.98 -25.83 -14.63
N TYR A 34 7.70 -26.63 -13.83
CA TYR A 34 7.17 -27.25 -12.63
C TYR A 34 7.29 -26.31 -11.44
N MET A 35 6.23 -26.20 -10.64
CA MET A 35 6.22 -25.35 -9.47
C MET A 35 6.94 -26.06 -8.32
N GLU A 36 8.05 -25.48 -7.85
CA GLU A 36 8.73 -25.99 -6.66
C GLU A 36 7.86 -25.80 -5.41
N SER A 37 7.97 -26.72 -4.44
CA SER A 37 7.17 -26.78 -3.20
C SER A 37 7.23 -25.54 -2.30
N LYS A 38 8.10 -24.57 -2.63
CA LYS A 38 8.28 -23.32 -1.89
C LYS A 38 7.48 -22.14 -2.45
N VAL A 39 6.90 -22.25 -3.64
CA VAL A 39 6.16 -21.14 -4.24
C VAL A 39 4.70 -21.16 -3.76
N LYS A 40 4.42 -20.41 -2.70
CA LYS A 40 3.05 -20.24 -2.18
C LYS A 40 2.32 -19.19 -3.02
N ILE A 41 1.38 -19.58 -3.88
CA ILE A 41 0.44 -18.64 -4.53
C ILE A 41 -0.49 -18.08 -3.45
N LYS A 42 -0.12 -16.95 -2.85
CA LYS A 42 -0.94 -16.26 -1.86
C LYS A 42 -1.83 -15.24 -2.55
N LYS A 43 -3.13 -15.50 -2.65
CA LYS A 43 -4.12 -14.50 -3.09
C LYS A 43 -4.42 -13.57 -1.91
N LYS A 44 -3.59 -12.54 -1.72
CA LYS A 44 -3.86 -11.48 -0.73
C LYS A 44 -4.73 -10.41 -1.38
N GLN A 45 -6.04 -10.46 -1.17
CA GLN A 45 -6.91 -9.34 -1.52
C GLN A 45 -6.85 -8.31 -0.38
N ARG A 46 -6.38 -7.09 -0.69
CA ARG A 46 -6.29 -6.01 0.29
C ARG A 46 -7.70 -5.48 0.54
N LEU A 47 -8.28 -5.83 1.68
CA LEU A 47 -9.51 -5.21 2.16
C LEU A 47 -9.19 -3.76 2.55
N VAL A 48 -9.76 -2.82 1.82
CA VAL A 48 -9.66 -1.37 2.11
C VAL A 48 -10.77 -1.02 3.07
N LYS A 49 -10.43 -0.30 4.14
CA LYS A 49 -11.44 0.26 5.05
C LYS A 49 -12.28 1.27 4.28
N LYS A 50 -13.60 1.12 4.33
CA LYS A 50 -14.56 2.06 3.76
C LYS A 50 -14.37 3.42 4.43
N ASP A 51 -14.53 4.50 3.67
CA ASP A 51 -14.53 5.86 4.19
C ASP A 51 -15.67 6.04 5.20
N LEU A 52 -15.34 6.58 6.37
CA LEU A 52 -16.29 6.88 7.44
C LEU A 52 -16.74 8.32 7.27
N GLU A 53 -18.05 8.57 7.28
CA GLU A 53 -18.56 9.94 7.35
C GLU A 53 -18.25 10.52 8.74
N PRO A 54 -17.74 11.76 8.81
CA PRO A 54 -17.41 12.39 10.08
C PRO A 54 -18.69 12.68 10.87
N VAL A 55 -18.68 12.34 12.16
CA VAL A 55 -19.83 12.50 13.07
C VAL A 55 -20.05 13.96 13.50
N ILE A 56 -19.05 14.83 13.34
CA ILE A 56 -19.09 16.24 13.73
C ILE A 56 -18.91 17.06 12.46
N THR A 57 -19.85 17.99 12.21
CA THR A 57 -19.85 18.83 11.02
C THR A 57 -19.35 20.23 11.37
N ASP A 58 -18.88 21.01 10.39
CA ASP A 58 -18.34 22.36 10.59
C ASP A 58 -19.31 23.31 11.32
N ASP A 59 -20.62 23.06 11.23
CA ASP A 59 -21.64 23.82 11.95
C ASP A 59 -21.58 23.59 13.48
N ASP A 60 -21.20 22.39 13.92
CA ASP A 60 -20.99 22.09 15.35
C ASP A 60 -19.77 22.85 15.89
N MET A 61 -18.81 23.18 15.01
CA MET A 61 -17.58 23.87 15.35
C MET A 61 -17.77 25.38 15.54
N LYS A 62 -18.86 25.97 15.03
CA LYS A 62 -19.19 27.40 15.23
C LYS A 62 -19.66 27.73 16.64
N ASN A 63 -20.18 26.74 17.37
CA ASN A 63 -20.54 26.88 18.78
C ASN A 63 -19.37 26.54 19.71
N ALA A 64 -18.20 26.18 19.17
CA ALA A 64 -17.02 25.94 19.98
C ALA A 64 -16.52 27.27 20.56
N SER A 65 -16.23 27.28 21.87
CA SER A 65 -15.70 28.46 22.54
C SER A 65 -14.27 28.76 22.07
N HIS A 66 -14.04 29.96 21.54
CA HIS A 66 -12.70 30.45 21.20
C HIS A 66 -12.15 31.34 22.33
N THR A 67 -10.85 31.20 22.63
CA THR A 67 -10.13 32.05 23.60
C THR A 67 -9.05 32.82 22.86
N ASP A 68 -9.02 34.16 22.98
CA ASP A 68 -8.00 34.99 22.33
C ASP A 68 -6.65 34.86 23.06
N ALA A 69 -5.68 34.21 22.43
CA ALA A 69 -4.31 34.16 22.93
C ALA A 69 -3.37 34.84 21.93
N SER A 70 -2.81 35.99 22.32
CA SER A 70 -1.72 36.60 21.58
C SER A 70 -0.40 35.84 21.80
N LYS A 71 0.11 35.27 20.70
CA LYS A 71 1.52 35.17 20.26
C LYS A 71 2.45 34.04 20.75
N SER A 72 3.32 33.71 19.79
CA SER A 72 4.51 32.86 19.72
C SER A 72 4.29 31.34 19.83
N THR A 73 4.14 30.69 18.68
CA THR A 73 4.49 29.28 18.55
C THR A 73 5.99 29.15 18.36
N GLU A 74 6.69 28.59 19.35
CA GLU A 74 8.09 28.20 19.19
C GLU A 74 8.15 26.92 18.35
N PHE A 75 8.63 27.05 17.11
CA PHE A 75 8.89 25.90 16.25
C PHE A 75 10.37 25.55 16.31
N TRP A 76 10.67 24.40 16.90
CA TRP A 76 12.01 23.84 16.92
C TRP A 76 12.26 23.14 15.58
N LYS A 77 13.14 23.70 14.75
CA LYS A 77 13.53 23.08 13.47
C LYS A 77 14.85 22.36 13.65
N ASN A 78 14.86 21.05 13.35
CA ASN A 78 16.09 20.29 13.31
C ASN A 78 16.79 20.52 11.95
N ILE A 79 18.06 20.95 12.00
CA ILE A 79 18.94 21.06 10.83
C ILE A 79 20.20 20.25 11.17
N GLY A 80 20.06 18.93 11.25
CA GLY A 80 21.15 18.02 11.60
C GLY A 80 21.57 18.15 13.06
N ASP A 81 22.88 18.23 13.32
CA ASP A 81 23.46 18.12 14.66
C ASP A 81 23.27 19.36 15.56
N ASN A 82 22.43 20.33 15.15
CA ASN A 82 22.10 21.48 15.98
C ASN A 82 20.61 21.84 15.89
N TRP A 83 20.05 22.28 17.02
CA TRP A 83 18.66 22.70 17.13
C TRP A 83 18.60 24.23 17.21
N SER A 84 17.72 24.83 16.41
CA SER A 84 17.52 26.29 16.43
C SER A 84 16.05 26.62 16.66
N VAL A 85 15.82 27.60 17.54
CA VAL A 85 14.48 28.16 17.80
C VAL A 85 14.20 29.21 16.74
N ILE A 86 13.11 29.06 16.00
CA ILE A 86 12.67 30.05 15.02
C ILE A 86 11.34 30.63 15.48
N TYR A 87 11.31 31.96 15.63
CA TYR A 87 10.08 32.70 15.90
C TYR A 87 9.46 33.12 14.57
N PHE A 88 8.30 32.56 14.23
CA PHE A 88 7.45 33.10 13.18
C PHE A 88 6.51 34.15 13.77
N ILE A 89 6.57 35.36 13.24
CA ILE A 89 5.58 36.41 13.51
C ILE A 89 4.60 36.37 12.34
N GLU A 90 3.47 35.67 12.50
CA GLU A 90 2.32 35.87 11.62
C GLU A 90 1.62 37.17 12.06
N ASN A 91 1.44 38.07 11.10
CA ASN A 91 0.89 39.41 11.29
C ASN A 91 -0.59 39.41 10.87
#